data_AF-A0A842J5T9-F1
#
_entry.id   AF-A0A842J5T9-F1
#
_cell.length_a   1.000
_cell.length_b   1.000
_cell.length_c   1.000
_cell.angle_alpha   90.00
_cell.angle_beta   90.00
_cell.angle_gamma   90.00
#
_symmetry.space_group_name_H-M   'P 1'
#
loop_
_entity.id
_entity.type
_entity.pdbx_description
1 polymer ?
#
loop_
_entity_poly.entity_id
_entity_poly.type
_entity_poly.pdbx_seq_one_letter_code
_entity_poly.pdbx_strand_id
1 'polypeptide(L)'
;MNVKFQAEMKELDEKFAAIPKDEKRRYDRHRFIRRATMTYWSSTFVVFYLFTILASCLESFFISNDIELPPEVFSYIRGAVMIVAPIFWTFYVLRRDQTKRYSYLFVRDQWDSFLAFRIENFASIVLISYPILLIIGSFFVKDSGGGYAAYVLYGLVVAPICLLVFAVCYSRNKSSYEPAPEDADLRRESGLAAQSAKSAEERLS
;
A
#
# COMPACT_ATOMS: atom_id res chain seq x y z
N MET A 1 2.97 30.91 -14.54
CA MET A 1 1.91 29.89 -14.41
C MET A 1 0.93 30.10 -15.55
N ASN A 2 0.78 29.13 -16.45
CA ASN A 2 -0.02 29.28 -17.68
C ASN A 2 -1.52 29.16 -17.36
N VAL A 3 -2.34 30.09 -17.88
CA VAL A 3 -3.80 30.19 -17.65
C VAL A 3 -4.51 28.86 -17.91
N LYS A 4 -4.04 28.09 -18.89
CA LYS A 4 -4.56 26.75 -19.20
C LYS A 4 -4.43 25.77 -18.03
N PHE A 5 -3.28 25.77 -17.34
CA PHE A 5 -3.05 24.90 -16.18
C PHE A 5 -3.93 25.29 -14.99
N GLN A 6 -4.21 26.58 -14.79
CA GLN A 6 -5.12 26.99 -13.72
C GLN A 6 -6.55 26.54 -13.98
N ALA A 7 -7.02 26.63 -15.24
CA ALA A 7 -8.34 26.15 -15.62
C ALA A 7 -8.46 24.62 -15.45
N GLU A 8 -7.44 23.86 -15.87
CA GLU A 8 -7.41 22.40 -15.70
C GLU A 8 -7.41 21.99 -14.21
N MET A 9 -6.66 22.68 -13.36
CA MET A 9 -6.66 22.42 -11.91
C MET A 9 -8.02 22.74 -11.28
N LYS A 10 -8.65 23.86 -11.67
CA LYS A 10 -9.97 24.23 -11.18
C LYS A 10 -11.04 23.20 -11.58
N GLU A 11 -10.99 22.71 -12.82
CA GLU A 11 -11.89 21.65 -13.29
C GLU A 11 -11.71 20.35 -12.48
N LEU A 12 -10.47 19.98 -12.14
CA LEU A 12 -10.18 18.82 -11.30
C LEU A 12 -10.66 18.99 -9.87
N ASP A 13 -10.49 20.19 -9.29
CA ASP A 13 -10.97 20.51 -7.95
C ASP A 13 -12.51 20.41 -7.88
N GLU A 14 -13.21 20.95 -8.88
CA GLU A 14 -14.67 20.84 -9.01
C GLU A 14 -15.12 19.38 -9.17
N LYS A 15 -14.45 18.61 -10.04
CA LYS A 15 -14.71 17.17 -10.21
C LYS A 15 -14.49 16.41 -8.90
N PHE A 16 -13.40 16.67 -8.19
CA PHE A 16 -13.09 16.03 -6.90
C PHE A 16 -14.10 16.40 -5.81
N ALA A 17 -14.58 17.64 -5.78
CA ALA A 17 -15.63 18.08 -4.87
C ALA A 17 -16.95 17.33 -5.12
N ALA A 18 -17.29 17.05 -6.39
CA ALA A 18 -18.48 16.32 -6.77
C ALA A 18 -18.44 14.81 -6.45
N ILE A 19 -17.27 14.22 -6.20
CA ILE A 19 -17.14 12.79 -5.86
C ILE A 19 -17.78 12.51 -4.50
N PRO A 20 -18.65 11.48 -4.38
CA PRO A 20 -19.31 11.16 -3.13
C PRO A 20 -18.32 10.61 -2.08
N LYS A 21 -18.63 10.84 -0.80
CA LYS A 21 -17.71 10.53 0.32
C LYS A 21 -17.39 9.04 0.44
N ASP A 22 -18.32 8.16 0.09
CA ASP A 22 -18.15 6.70 0.13
C ASP A 22 -17.12 6.21 -0.89
N GLU A 23 -17.10 6.83 -2.08
CA GLU A 23 -16.10 6.57 -3.11
C GLU A 23 -14.70 7.03 -2.70
N LYS A 24 -14.58 8.23 -2.11
CA LYS A 24 -13.32 8.72 -1.52
C LYS A 24 -12.81 7.74 -0.46
N ARG A 25 -13.69 7.25 0.41
CA ARG A 25 -13.35 6.24 1.44
C ARG A 25 -12.91 4.91 0.83
N ARG A 26 -13.50 4.50 -0.30
CA ARG A 26 -13.11 3.28 -1.02
C ARG A 26 -11.71 3.44 -1.63
N TYR A 27 -11.41 4.59 -2.21
CA TYR A 27 -10.08 4.94 -2.71
C TYR A 27 -9.04 4.94 -1.58
N ASP A 28 -9.35 5.56 -0.44
CA ASP A 28 -8.43 5.62 0.71
C ASP A 28 -8.07 4.22 1.22
N ARG A 29 -9.05 3.31 1.27
CA ARG A 29 -8.80 1.90 1.62
C ARG A 29 -7.92 1.21 0.61
N HIS A 30 -8.18 1.39 -0.69
CA HIS A 30 -7.34 0.83 -1.75
C HIS A 30 -5.90 1.34 -1.63
N ARG A 31 -5.72 2.66 -1.46
CA ARG A 31 -4.42 3.28 -1.26
C ARG A 31 -3.69 2.69 -0.06
N PHE A 32 -4.39 2.47 1.05
CA PHE A 32 -3.82 1.83 2.22
C PHE A 32 -3.31 0.42 1.89
N ILE A 33 -4.13 -0.40 1.21
CA ILE A 33 -3.74 -1.76 0.77
C ILE A 33 -2.51 -1.72 -0.14
N ARG A 34 -2.48 -0.81 -1.13
CA ARG A 34 -1.33 -0.63 -2.03
C ARG A 34 -0.05 -0.32 -1.26
N ARG A 35 -0.09 0.68 -0.37
CA ARG A 35 1.08 1.07 0.46
C ARG A 35 1.51 -0.08 1.36
N ALA A 36 0.56 -0.74 2.02
CA ALA A 36 0.83 -1.89 2.88
C ALA A 36 1.53 -3.00 2.11
N THR A 37 1.03 -3.33 0.92
CA THR A 37 1.60 -4.37 0.05
C THR A 37 3.03 -4.03 -0.37
N MET A 38 3.27 -2.80 -0.84
CA MET A 38 4.62 -2.36 -1.24
C MET A 38 5.62 -2.41 -0.09
N THR A 39 5.24 -1.88 1.07
CA THR A 39 6.12 -1.86 2.24
C THR A 39 6.35 -3.27 2.79
N TYR A 40 5.32 -4.12 2.79
CA TYR A 40 5.45 -5.51 3.19
C TYR A 40 6.47 -6.23 2.29
N TRP A 41 6.30 -6.17 0.97
CA TRP A 41 7.23 -6.82 0.05
C TRP A 41 8.66 -6.26 0.13
N SER A 42 8.80 -4.95 0.20
CA SER A 42 10.11 -4.32 0.37
C SER A 42 10.80 -4.75 1.67
N SER A 43 10.06 -4.84 2.77
CA SER A 43 10.62 -5.26 4.04
C SER A 43 10.90 -6.77 4.10
N THR A 44 10.03 -7.60 3.53
CA THR A 44 10.29 -9.04 3.36
C THR A 44 11.56 -9.28 2.58
N PHE A 45 11.81 -8.52 1.50
CA PHE A 45 13.03 -8.64 0.71
C PHE A 45 14.28 -8.22 1.52
N VAL A 46 14.20 -7.13 2.28
CA VAL A 46 15.29 -6.68 3.15
C VAL A 46 15.57 -7.68 4.27
N VAL A 47 14.54 -8.17 4.96
CA VAL A 47 14.68 -9.18 6.03
C VAL A 47 15.27 -10.47 5.48
N PHE A 48 14.81 -10.92 4.30
CA PHE A 48 15.38 -12.08 3.62
C PHE A 48 16.87 -11.89 3.35
N TYR A 49 17.24 -10.77 2.74
CA TYR A 49 18.62 -10.46 2.38
C TYR A 49 19.53 -10.37 3.62
N LEU A 50 19.11 -9.64 4.66
CA LEU A 50 19.83 -9.55 5.91
C LEU A 50 20.00 -10.93 6.56
N PHE A 51 18.94 -11.74 6.60
CA PHE A 51 19.00 -13.08 7.15
C PHE A 51 19.96 -13.98 6.35
N THR A 52 20.00 -13.88 5.01
CA THR A 52 20.94 -14.66 4.20
C THR A 52 22.40 -14.31 4.48
N ILE A 53 22.71 -13.04 4.71
CA ILE A 53 24.06 -12.59 5.07
C ILE A 53 24.40 -13.01 6.51
N LEU A 54 23.45 -12.82 7.44
CA LEU A 54 23.66 -13.15 8.84
C LEU A 54 23.60 -14.65 9.12
N ALA A 55 23.04 -15.48 8.23
CA ALA A 55 22.89 -16.92 8.47
C ALA A 55 24.22 -17.58 8.82
N SER A 56 25.26 -17.32 8.03
CA SER A 56 26.61 -17.85 8.28
C SER A 56 27.24 -17.30 9.57
N CYS A 57 26.92 -16.06 9.93
CA CYS A 57 27.38 -15.43 11.17
C CYS A 57 26.68 -16.01 12.41
N LEU A 58 25.37 -16.22 12.32
CA LEU A 58 24.55 -16.83 13.36
C LEU A 58 24.96 -18.28 13.58
N GLU A 59 25.14 -19.06 12.50
CA GLU A 59 25.61 -20.44 12.57
C GLU A 59 26.98 -20.53 13.26
N SER A 60 27.92 -19.66 12.89
CA SER A 60 29.25 -19.58 13.54
C SER A 60 29.15 -19.20 15.02
N PHE A 61 28.25 -18.27 15.37
CA PHE A 61 28.01 -17.86 16.76
C PHE A 61 27.40 -18.97 17.61
N PHE A 62 26.44 -19.73 17.07
CA PHE A 62 25.85 -20.85 17.80
C PHE A 62 26.87 -21.97 18.05
N ILE A 63 27.67 -22.31 17.03
CA ILE A 63 28.77 -23.28 17.16
C ILE A 63 29.80 -22.82 18.20
N SER A 64 30.16 -21.53 18.21
CA SER A 64 31.17 -21.00 19.15
C SER A 64 30.72 -20.98 20.61
N ASN A 65 29.41 -21.09 20.87
CA ASN A 65 28.83 -21.04 22.22
C ASN A 65 28.35 -22.42 22.71
N ASP A 66 28.67 -23.52 22.01
CA ASP A 66 28.18 -24.88 22.29
C ASP A 66 26.64 -24.97 22.40
N ILE A 67 25.92 -24.09 21.69
CA ILE A 67 24.46 -24.11 21.64
C ILE A 67 24.04 -24.96 20.43
N GLU A 68 23.69 -26.22 20.68
CA GLU A 68 23.03 -27.06 19.67
C GLU A 68 21.60 -26.58 19.44
N LEU A 69 21.38 -25.74 18.42
CA LEU A 69 20.04 -25.44 17.95
C LEU A 69 19.63 -26.52 16.95
N PRO A 70 18.58 -27.32 17.23
CA PRO A 70 18.10 -28.29 16.25
C PRO A 70 17.70 -27.57 14.96
N PRO A 71 18.07 -28.10 13.77
CA PRO A 71 17.78 -27.45 12.49
C PRO A 71 16.28 -27.19 12.27
N GLU A 72 15.41 -28.01 12.87
CA GLU A 72 13.96 -27.81 12.88
C GLU A 72 13.54 -26.55 13.65
N VAL A 73 14.11 -26.30 14.83
CA VAL A 73 13.82 -25.12 15.67
C VAL A 73 14.34 -23.85 15.00
N PHE A 74 15.54 -23.90 14.41
CA PHE A 74 16.10 -22.79 13.65
C PHE A 74 15.22 -22.41 12.46
N SER A 75 14.73 -23.41 11.70
CA SER A 75 13.81 -23.20 10.58
C SER A 75 12.51 -22.53 11.03
N TYR A 76 11.95 -22.94 12.18
CA TYR A 76 10.74 -22.34 12.75
C TYR A 76 10.95 -20.87 13.15
N ILE A 77 12.03 -20.57 13.88
CA ILE A 77 12.38 -19.19 14.28
C ILE A 77 12.59 -18.32 13.04
N ARG A 78 13.31 -18.83 12.03
CA ARG A 78 13.50 -18.15 10.75
C ARG A 78 12.17 -17.83 10.08
N GLY A 79 11.28 -18.81 9.95
CA GLY A 79 9.96 -18.62 9.35
C GLY A 79 9.12 -17.58 10.09
N ALA A 80 9.13 -17.61 11.42
CA ALA A 80 8.42 -16.64 12.25
C ALA A 80 8.98 -15.22 12.07
N VAL A 81 10.31 -15.03 12.11
CA VAL A 81 10.96 -13.73 11.90
C VAL A 81 10.66 -13.18 10.50
N MET A 82 10.70 -14.04 9.48
CA MET A 82 10.38 -13.70 8.09
C MET A 82 8.95 -13.19 7.89
N ILE A 83 8.02 -13.56 8.75
CA ILE A 83 6.62 -13.09 8.69
C ILE A 83 6.42 -11.86 9.60
N VAL A 84 6.88 -11.93 10.85
CA VAL A 84 6.57 -10.94 11.88
C VAL A 84 7.31 -9.62 11.64
N ALA A 85 8.59 -9.65 11.26
CA ALA A 85 9.37 -8.43 11.08
C ALA A 85 8.84 -7.54 9.94
N PRO A 86 8.51 -8.07 8.74
CA PRO A 86 7.87 -7.28 7.68
C PRO A 86 6.52 -6.68 8.07
N ILE A 87 5.70 -7.42 8.84
CA ILE A 87 4.41 -6.92 9.33
C ILE A 87 4.61 -5.72 10.26
N PHE A 88 5.48 -5.84 11.25
CA PHE A 88 5.78 -4.76 12.19
C PHE A 88 6.32 -3.51 11.48
N TRP A 89 7.26 -3.71 10.55
CA TRP A 89 7.80 -2.62 9.74
C TRP A 89 6.72 -1.93 8.90
N THR A 90 5.84 -2.72 8.27
CA THR A 90 4.74 -2.20 7.46
C THR A 90 3.80 -1.33 8.29
N PHE A 91 3.39 -1.79 9.47
CA PHE A 91 2.56 -0.98 10.38
C PHE A 91 3.26 0.31 10.82
N TYR A 92 4.56 0.25 11.11
CA TYR A 92 5.35 1.42 11.50
C TYR A 92 5.38 2.48 10.39
N VAL A 93 5.69 2.08 9.14
CA VAL A 93 5.75 3.00 7.99
C VAL A 93 4.37 3.59 7.67
N LEU A 94 3.31 2.77 7.70
CA LEU A 94 1.95 3.23 7.43
C LEU A 94 1.46 4.27 8.44
N ARG A 95 1.89 4.19 9.70
CA ARG A 95 1.56 5.22 10.71
C ARG A 95 2.25 6.56 10.43
N ARG A 96 3.43 6.54 9.81
CA ARG A 96 4.27 7.74 9.60
C ARG A 96 3.87 8.56 8.39
N ASP A 97 3.38 7.93 7.31
CA ASP A 97 3.02 8.62 6.06
C ASP A 97 1.51 8.92 5.98
N GLN A 98 1.11 10.09 6.49
CA GLN A 98 -0.28 10.57 6.44
C GLN A 98 -0.60 11.48 5.25
N THR A 99 0.35 11.75 4.35
CA THR A 99 0.11 12.66 3.22
C THR A 99 -1.00 12.11 2.34
N LYS A 100 -2.05 12.90 2.03
CA LYS A 100 -3.18 12.45 1.22
C LYS A 100 -3.08 12.95 -0.22
N ARG A 101 -2.66 12.07 -1.13
CA ARG A 101 -2.67 12.27 -2.59
C ARG A 101 -3.65 11.33 -3.27
N TYR A 102 -4.38 11.84 -4.25
CA TYR A 102 -5.29 11.08 -5.10
C TYR A 102 -4.69 10.91 -6.50
N SER A 103 -5.17 9.92 -7.25
CA SER A 103 -4.73 9.73 -8.63
C SER A 103 -5.53 10.61 -9.57
N TYR A 104 -4.88 11.15 -10.58
CA TYR A 104 -5.53 11.92 -11.64
C TYR A 104 -6.62 11.11 -12.36
N LEU A 105 -6.36 9.82 -12.60
CA LEU A 105 -7.32 8.92 -13.26
C LEU A 105 -8.61 8.77 -12.42
N PHE A 106 -8.49 8.76 -11.09
CA PHE A 106 -9.65 8.68 -10.19
C PHE A 106 -10.53 9.94 -10.25
N VAL A 107 -9.92 11.12 -10.36
CA VAL A 107 -10.66 12.39 -10.46
C VAL A 107 -11.32 12.55 -11.82
N ARG A 108 -10.69 12.03 -12.88
CA ARG A 108 -11.18 12.16 -14.25
C ARG A 108 -12.23 11.09 -14.61
N ASP A 109 -11.94 9.82 -14.35
CA ASP A 109 -12.74 8.67 -14.75
C ASP A 109 -12.82 7.62 -13.61
N GLN A 110 -13.86 7.74 -12.78
CA GLN A 110 -14.05 6.90 -11.59
C GLN A 110 -14.14 5.40 -11.92
N TRP A 111 -14.87 5.02 -12.97
CA TRP A 111 -15.11 3.63 -13.34
C TRP A 111 -13.83 2.87 -13.69
N ASP A 112 -13.01 3.45 -14.56
CA ASP A 112 -11.73 2.86 -14.98
C ASP A 112 -10.75 2.77 -13.81
N SER A 113 -10.75 3.79 -12.94
CA SER A 113 -9.94 3.80 -11.73
C SER A 113 -10.34 2.68 -10.77
N PHE A 114 -11.64 2.49 -10.52
CA PHE A 114 -12.11 1.41 -9.66
C PHE A 114 -11.88 0.01 -10.24
N LEU A 115 -11.94 -0.14 -11.56
CA LEU A 115 -11.61 -1.40 -12.22
C LEU A 115 -10.12 -1.73 -12.01
N ALA A 116 -9.24 -0.76 -12.28
CA ALA A 116 -7.81 -0.90 -12.04
C ALA A 116 -7.49 -1.22 -10.57
N PHE A 117 -8.17 -0.57 -9.62
CA PHE A 117 -8.02 -0.83 -8.19
C PHE A 117 -8.45 -2.24 -7.78
N ARG A 118 -9.54 -2.76 -8.35
CA ARG A 118 -9.98 -4.13 -8.06
C ARG A 118 -8.97 -5.16 -8.54
N ILE A 119 -8.45 -4.98 -9.75
CA ILE A 119 -7.45 -5.87 -10.34
C ILE A 119 -6.14 -5.82 -9.52
N GLU A 120 -5.69 -4.61 -9.17
CA GLU A 120 -4.50 -4.43 -8.36
C GLU A 120 -4.62 -5.04 -6.95
N ASN A 121 -5.76 -4.82 -6.28
CA ASN A 121 -6.02 -5.44 -4.98
C ASN A 121 -6.04 -6.96 -5.07
N PHE A 122 -6.64 -7.53 -6.10
CA PHE A 122 -6.65 -8.97 -6.31
C PHE A 122 -5.22 -9.51 -6.48
N ALA A 123 -4.42 -8.89 -7.34
CA ALA A 123 -3.01 -9.25 -7.51
C ALA A 123 -2.22 -9.13 -6.20
N SER A 124 -2.47 -8.07 -5.42
CA SER A 124 -1.84 -7.84 -4.11
C SER A 124 -2.19 -8.92 -3.09
N ILE A 125 -3.46 -9.35 -3.04
CA ILE A 125 -3.92 -10.43 -2.16
C ILE A 125 -3.25 -11.74 -2.57
N VAL A 126 -3.22 -12.09 -3.86
CA VAL A 126 -2.55 -13.31 -4.34
C VAL A 126 -1.07 -13.28 -3.96
N LEU A 127 -0.41 -12.14 -4.15
CA LEU A 127 0.99 -11.95 -3.81
C LEU A 127 1.26 -12.14 -2.30
N ILE A 128 0.42 -11.61 -1.41
CA ILE A 128 0.65 -11.73 0.04
C ILE A 128 0.23 -13.10 0.57
N SER A 129 -0.97 -13.58 0.19
CA SER A 129 -1.57 -14.77 0.78
C SER A 129 -0.86 -16.06 0.39
N TYR A 130 -0.48 -16.20 -0.88
CA TYR A 130 0.10 -17.43 -1.39
C TYR A 130 1.44 -17.83 -0.73
N PRO A 131 2.44 -16.94 -0.54
CA PRO A 131 3.67 -17.31 0.16
C PRO A 131 3.45 -17.61 1.64
N ILE A 132 2.50 -16.93 2.29
CA ILE A 132 2.12 -17.23 3.68
C ILE A 132 1.51 -18.62 3.77
N LEU A 133 0.57 -18.96 2.88
CA LEU A 133 -0.06 -20.28 2.81
C LEU A 133 0.97 -21.38 2.52
N LEU A 134 1.94 -21.12 1.65
CA LEU A 134 3.04 -22.05 1.38
C LEU A 134 3.92 -22.26 2.63
N ILE A 135 4.34 -21.18 3.30
CA ILE A 135 5.13 -21.28 4.55
C ILE A 135 4.36 -22.09 5.60
N ILE A 136 3.07 -21.79 5.82
CA ILE A 136 2.21 -22.55 6.73
C ILE A 136 2.12 -24.02 6.30
N GLY A 137 1.84 -24.29 5.02
CA GLY A 137 1.73 -25.65 4.48
C GLY A 137 3.01 -26.47 4.64
N SER A 138 4.18 -25.84 4.52
CA SER A 138 5.48 -26.49 4.73
C SER A 138 5.71 -26.96 6.16
N PHE A 139 5.04 -26.37 7.15
CA PHE A 139 5.09 -26.83 8.54
C PHE A 139 4.19 -28.04 8.80
N PHE A 140 3.09 -28.19 8.06
CA PHE A 140 2.10 -29.25 8.29
C PHE A 140 2.30 -30.49 7.41
N VAL A 141 2.94 -30.36 6.24
CA VAL A 141 3.11 -31.46 5.28
C VAL A 141 4.57 -31.91 5.24
N LYS A 142 4.90 -32.94 6.03
CA LYS A 142 6.28 -33.41 6.24
C LYS A 142 6.87 -34.22 5.06
N ASP A 143 6.08 -34.62 4.06
CA ASP A 143 6.52 -35.64 3.09
C ASP A 143 5.91 -35.60 1.66
N SER A 144 5.56 -34.43 1.13
CA SER A 144 5.10 -34.35 -0.27
C SER A 144 6.03 -33.50 -1.12
N GLY A 145 6.73 -34.13 -2.07
CA GLY A 145 7.56 -33.45 -3.08
C GLY A 145 6.82 -32.40 -3.92
N GLY A 146 5.48 -32.30 -3.78
CA GLY A 146 4.64 -31.26 -4.38
C GLY A 146 4.83 -29.86 -3.77
N GLY A 147 5.31 -29.74 -2.53
CA GLY A 147 5.54 -28.44 -1.89
C GLY A 147 6.54 -27.59 -2.68
N TYR A 148 7.70 -28.16 -3.03
CA TYR A 148 8.72 -27.51 -3.84
C TYR A 148 8.22 -27.12 -5.24
N ALA A 149 7.43 -27.97 -5.89
CA ALA A 149 6.84 -27.64 -7.20
C ALA A 149 5.88 -26.44 -7.11
N ALA A 150 5.10 -26.33 -6.02
CA ALA A 150 4.22 -25.19 -5.78
C ALA A 150 4.98 -23.88 -5.51
N TYR A 151 6.11 -23.95 -4.79
CA TYR A 151 7.02 -22.79 -4.62
C TYR A 151 7.59 -22.32 -5.96
N VAL A 152 8.03 -23.26 -6.80
CA VAL A 152 8.62 -22.94 -8.12
C VAL A 152 7.58 -22.36 -9.07
N LEU A 153 6.39 -22.97 -9.15
CA LEU A 153 5.30 -22.46 -10.00
C LEU A 153 4.88 -21.05 -9.58
N TYR A 154 4.80 -20.80 -8.27
CA TYR A 154 4.49 -19.48 -7.76
C TYR A 154 5.59 -18.47 -8.07
N GLY A 155 6.85 -18.80 -7.77
CA GLY A 155 7.97 -17.90 -7.97
C GLY A 155 8.23 -17.56 -9.44
N LEU A 156 8.04 -18.52 -10.36
CA LEU A 156 8.35 -18.34 -11.79
C LEU A 156 7.17 -17.91 -12.65
N VAL A 157 5.93 -18.17 -12.24
CA VAL A 157 4.75 -17.90 -13.08
C VAL A 157 3.79 -16.94 -12.39
N VAL A 158 3.27 -17.31 -11.21
CA VAL A 158 2.19 -16.54 -10.57
C VAL A 158 2.70 -15.18 -10.08
N ALA A 159 3.80 -15.16 -9.32
CA ALA A 159 4.40 -13.94 -8.79
C ALA A 159 4.78 -12.94 -9.89
N PRO A 160 5.49 -13.31 -10.98
CA PRO A 160 5.82 -12.35 -12.04
C PRO A 160 4.58 -11.84 -12.77
N ILE A 161 3.57 -12.67 -13.03
CA ILE A 161 2.30 -12.20 -13.63
C ILE A 161 1.62 -11.19 -12.71
N CYS A 162 1.48 -11.50 -11.42
CA CYS A 162 0.87 -10.59 -10.45
C CYS A 162 1.68 -9.30 -10.28
N LEU A 163 3.02 -9.36 -10.29
CA LEU A 163 3.89 -8.19 -10.23
C LEU A 163 3.76 -7.33 -11.48
N LEU A 164 3.65 -7.93 -12.68
CA LEU A 164 3.43 -7.19 -13.92
C LEU A 164 2.07 -6.48 -13.90
N VAL A 165 1.00 -7.19 -13.52
CA VAL A 165 -0.33 -6.60 -13.36
C VAL A 165 -0.28 -5.44 -12.36
N PHE A 166 0.34 -5.66 -11.20
CA PHE A 166 0.50 -4.64 -10.18
C PHE A 166 1.28 -3.42 -10.70
N ALA A 167 2.40 -3.62 -11.41
CA ALA A 167 3.21 -2.54 -11.97
C ALA A 167 2.45 -1.73 -13.03
N VAL A 168 1.69 -2.40 -13.91
CA VAL A 168 0.86 -1.73 -14.93
C VAL A 168 -0.26 -0.92 -14.27
N CYS A 169 -0.99 -1.49 -13.31
CA CYS A 169 -2.03 -0.77 -12.56
C CYS A 169 -1.45 0.40 -11.76
N TYR A 170 -0.30 0.21 -11.12
CA TYR A 170 0.38 1.24 -10.34
C TYR A 170 0.83 2.42 -11.22
N SER A 171 1.46 2.14 -12.36
CA SER A 171 1.97 3.17 -13.27
C SER A 171 0.86 4.02 -13.87
N ARG A 172 -0.25 3.39 -14.28
CA ARG A 172 -1.43 4.12 -14.80
C ARG A 172 -2.16 4.94 -13.75
N ASN A 173 -2.07 4.55 -12.48
CA ASN A 173 -2.89 5.11 -11.41
C ASN A 173 -2.03 5.74 -10.30
N LYS A 174 -1.00 6.49 -10.73
CA LYS A 174 -0.06 7.18 -9.84
C LYS A 174 -0.79 8.27 -9.03
N SER A 175 -0.59 8.27 -7.71
CA SER A 175 -1.19 9.26 -6.80
C SER A 175 -0.39 10.56 -6.81
N SER A 176 -0.71 11.47 -7.72
CA SER A 176 0.02 12.71 -7.96
C SER A 176 -0.78 13.99 -7.70
N TYR A 177 -2.10 13.90 -7.61
CA TYR A 177 -2.97 15.05 -7.37
C TYR A 177 -3.13 15.27 -5.86
N GLU A 178 -2.90 16.50 -5.43
CA GLU A 178 -3.09 16.95 -4.06
C GLU A 178 -4.30 17.91 -4.08
N PRO A 179 -5.41 17.56 -3.42
CA PRO A 179 -6.60 18.39 -3.45
C PRO A 179 -6.31 19.72 -2.76
N ALA A 180 -6.96 20.78 -3.23
CA ALA A 180 -6.97 22.04 -2.50
C ALA A 180 -7.45 21.80 -1.06
N PRO A 181 -6.85 22.44 -0.04
CA PRO A 181 -7.27 22.24 1.34
C PRO A 181 -8.76 22.60 1.48
N GLU A 182 -9.59 21.64 1.91
CA GLU A 182 -11.03 21.85 2.16
C GLU A 182 -11.27 23.06 3.12
N ASP A 183 -10.30 23.37 3.97
CA ASP A 183 -10.29 24.50 4.89
C ASP A 183 -10.28 25.88 4.20
N ALA A 184 -9.80 25.97 2.95
CA ALA A 184 -9.74 27.22 2.21
C ALA A 184 -11.13 27.64 1.70
N ASP A 185 -11.94 26.68 1.23
CA ASP A 185 -13.32 26.97 0.79
C ASP A 185 -14.25 27.23 1.97
N LEU A 186 -14.11 26.50 3.08
CA LEU A 186 -14.88 26.77 4.30
C LEU A 186 -14.55 28.15 4.91
N ARG A 187 -13.28 28.55 4.93
CA ARG A 187 -12.90 29.91 5.36
C ARG A 187 -13.43 30.97 4.41
N ARG A 188 -13.43 30.72 3.10
CA ARG A 188 -13.92 31.66 2.09
C ARG A 188 -15.43 31.84 2.16
N GLU A 189 -16.20 30.76 2.32
CA GLU A 189 -17.64 30.82 2.58
C GLU A 189 -17.97 31.50 3.90
N SER A 190 -17.25 31.18 4.98
CA SER A 190 -17.45 31.86 6.28
C SER A 190 -17.12 33.36 6.22
N GLY A 191 -16.11 33.75 5.44
CA GLY A 191 -15.70 35.14 5.23
C GLY A 191 -16.72 35.92 4.39
N LEU A 192 -17.27 35.30 3.34
CA LEU A 192 -18.35 35.86 2.52
C LEU A 192 -19.66 35.99 3.30
N ALA A 193 -20.01 34.99 4.12
CA ALA A 193 -21.19 35.04 4.99
C ALA A 193 -21.06 36.14 6.06
N ALA A 194 -19.88 36.30 6.67
CA ALA A 194 -19.61 37.35 7.64
C ALA A 194 -19.63 38.76 7.01
N GLN A 195 -19.11 38.92 5.79
CA GLN A 195 -19.19 40.20 5.06
C GLN A 195 -20.61 40.53 4.61
N SER A 196 -21.38 39.54 4.17
CA SER A 196 -22.79 39.71 3.80
C SER A 196 -23.64 40.10 5.01
N ALA A 197 -23.40 39.49 6.17
CA ALA A 197 -24.10 39.84 7.41
C ALA A 197 -23.78 41.28 7.85
N LYS A 198 -22.50 41.67 7.81
CA LYS A 198 -22.05 43.01 8.19
C LYS A 198 -22.60 44.10 7.25
N SER A 199 -22.67 43.83 5.95
CA SER A 199 -23.25 44.76 4.96
C SER A 199 -24.76 44.90 5.08
N ALA A 200 -25.47 43.91 5.63
CA ALA A 200 -26.91 44.00 5.86
C ALA A 200 -27.23 44.83 7.11
N GLU A 201 -26.37 44.76 8.14
CA GLU A 201 -26.51 45.51 9.39
C GLU A 201 -26.26 47.02 9.19
N GLU A 202 -25.23 47.39 8.40
CA GLU A 202 -24.95 48.80 8.06
C GLU A 202 -26.00 49.46 7.16
N ARG A 203 -26.89 48.68 6.51
CA ARG A 203 -28.00 49.22 5.70
C ARG A 203 -29.30 49.41 6.48
N LEU A 204 -29.36 48.96 7.73
CA LEU A 204 -30.53 49.04 8.61
C LEU A 204 -30.37 50.07 9.74
N SER A 205 -29.20 50.72 9.84
CA SER A 205 -28.91 51.86 10.71
C SER A 205 -28.93 53.18 9.95
#